data_AF-A0A1Y5Y9M5-F1
#
_entry.id   AF-A0A1Y5Y9M5-F1
#
_cell.length_a   1.000
_cell.length_b   1.000
_cell.length_c   1.000
_cell.angle_alpha   90.00
_cell.angle_beta   90.00
_cell.angle_gamma   90.00
#
_symmetry.space_group_name_H-M   'P 1'
#
loop_
_entity.id
_entity.type
_entity.pdbx_description
1 polymer ?
#
loop_
_entity_poly.entity_id
_entity_poly.type
_entity_poly.pdbx_seq_one_letter_code
_entity_poly.pdbx_strand_id
1 'polypeptide(L)' 'MQGTFTRPMPDGKGGFIQPTGRKYAINMATVGIWNRRGTMDEEFLFWDNQTFYQQIGLV' A
#
# COMPACT_ATOMS: atom_id res chain seq x y z
N MET A 1 5.77 -3.84 -4.68
CA MET A 1 5.81 -2.37 -4.80
C MET A 1 6.97 -1.82 -3.98
N GLN A 2 7.63 -0.77 -4.48
CA GLN A 2 8.75 -0.13 -3.78
C GLN A 2 8.56 1.39 -3.76
N GLY A 3 9.08 2.05 -2.73
CA GLY A 3 8.96 3.49 -2.59
C GLY A 3 9.74 4.06 -1.42
N THR A 4 9.51 5.35 -1.14
CA THR A 4 10.04 6.07 0.02
C THR A 4 8.91 6.85 0.66
N PHE A 5 8.80 6.81 1.99
CA PHE A 5 7.74 7.51 2.71
C PHE A 5 8.08 9.01 2.84
N THR A 6 7.64 9.80 1.86
CA THR A 6 8.04 11.22 1.69
C THR A 6 6.92 12.23 1.92
N ARG A 7 5.67 11.79 2.07
CA ARG A 7 4.50 12.66 2.29
C ARG A 7 3.65 12.16 3.45
N PRO A 8 2.91 13.03 4.16
CA PRO A 8 2.00 12.60 5.21
C PRO A 8 0.97 11.59 4.72
N MET A 9 0.64 10.61 5.57
CA MET A 9 -0.36 9.57 5.32
C MET A 9 -1.51 9.70 6.34
N PRO A 10 -2.79 9.61 5.95
CA PRO A 10 -3.90 9.57 6.89
C PRO A 10 -3.79 8.37 7.85
N ASP A 11 -4.11 8.57 9.13
CA ASP A 11 -4.05 7.52 10.15
C ASP A 11 -5.37 6.74 10.35
N GLY A 12 -6.42 7.11 9.62
CA GLY A 12 -7.76 6.53 9.74
C GLY A 12 -8.56 6.98 10.97
N LYS A 13 -7.98 7.84 11.82
CA LYS A 13 -8.59 8.40 13.05
C LYS A 13 -8.80 9.92 12.98
N GLY A 14 -8.58 10.51 11.80
CA GLY A 14 -8.70 11.95 11.56
C GLY A 14 -7.39 12.73 11.68
N GLY A 15 -6.27 12.03 11.87
CA GLY A 15 -4.93 12.60 11.92
C GLY A 15 -4.05 12.19 10.74
N PHE A 16 -2.77 12.56 10.85
CA PHE A 16 -1.75 12.26 9.84
C PHE A 16 -0.49 11.71 10.48
N ILE A 17 0.04 10.67 9.87
CA ILE A 17 1.38 10.12 10.11
C ILE A 17 2.37 10.92 9.27
N GLN A 18 3.38 11.49 9.93
CA GLN A 18 4.43 12.26 9.26
C GLN A 18 5.42 11.36 8.52
N PRO A 19 5.98 11.81 7.38
CA PRO A 19 6.92 11.03 6.59
C PRO A 19 8.21 10.74 7.37
N THR A 20 8.72 9.52 7.24
CA THR A 20 9.97 9.10 7.91
C THR A 20 11.18 9.10 6.98
N GLY A 21 11.00 9.28 5.67
CA GLY A 21 12.06 9.19 4.67
C GLY A 21 12.59 7.76 4.45
N ARG A 22 12.02 6.75 5.11
CA ARG A 22 12.44 5.36 4.96
C ARG A 22 11.98 4.78 3.63
N LYS A 23 12.86 3.98 3.04
CA LYS A 23 12.53 3.17 1.86
C LYS A 23 11.72 1.95 2.30
N TYR A 24 10.81 1.52 1.44
CA TYR A 24 10.09 0.27 1.60
C TYR A 24 10.08 -0.51 0.29
N ALA A 25 10.02 -1.83 0.43
CA ALA A 25 9.79 -2.78 -0.64
C ALA A 25 8.89 -3.89 -0.08
N ILE A 26 7.68 -3.99 -0.62
CA ILE A 26 6.67 -4.95 -0.18
C ILE A 26 6.28 -5.87 -1.34
N ASN A 27 6.10 -7.15 -1.02
CA ASN A 27 5.46 -8.09 -1.91
C ASN A 27 3.98 -7.73 -2.03
N MET A 28 3.45 -7.81 -3.25
CA MET A 28 2.05 -7.58 -3.53
C MET A 28 1.53 -8.66 -4.45
N ALA A 29 0.28 -9.05 -4.24
CA ALA A 29 -0.47 -9.89 -5.14
C ALA A 29 -1.74 -9.16 -5.56
N THR A 30 -2.04 -9.20 -6.85
CA THR A 30 -3.25 -8.61 -7.43
C THR A 30 -4.09 -9.71 -8.05
N VAL A 31 -5.37 -9.76 -7.72
CA VAL A 31 -6.35 -10.61 -8.38
C VAL A 31 -7.32 -9.70 -9.12
N GLY A 32 -7.30 -9.75 -10.45
CA GLY A 32 -8.22 -9.00 -11.30
C GLY A 32 -9.32 -9.89 -11.86
N ILE A 33 -10.57 -9.44 -11.78
CA ILE A 33 -11.71 -10.07 -12.45
C ILE A 33 -11.92 -9.33 -13.78
N TRP A 34 -11.79 -10.05 -14.89
CA TRP A 34 -11.88 -9.50 -16.24
C TRP A 34 -13.20 -9.88 -16.91
N ASN A 35 -13.79 -8.94 -17.63
CA ASN A 35 -15.05 -9.15 -18.33
C ASN A 35 -14.85 -9.66 -19.76
N ARG A 36 -15.97 -10.00 -20.41
CA ARG A 36 -15.98 -10.51 -21.79
C ARG A 36 -15.50 -9.49 -22.84
N ARG A 37 -15.48 -8.20 -22.52
CA ARG A 37 -14.96 -7.14 -23.39
C ARG A 37 -13.44 -6.94 -23.23
N GLY A 38 -12.80 -7.72 -22.36
CA GLY A 38 -11.36 -7.64 -22.13
C GLY A 38 -10.94 -6.47 -21.24
N THR A 39 -11.86 -5.87 -20.47
CA THR A 39 -11.52 -4.86 -19.45
C THR A 39 -11.67 -5.45 -18.06
N MET A 40 -10.94 -4.90 -17.09
CA MET A 40 -11.05 -5.30 -15.68
C MET A 40 -12.33 -4.71 -15.07
N ASP A 41 -13.13 -5.53 -14.41
CA ASP A 41 -14.31 -5.09 -13.65
C ASP A 41 -13.98 -4.86 -12.17
N GLU A 42 -13.19 -5.76 -11.57
CA GLU A 42 -12.82 -5.70 -10.15
C GLU A 42 -11.33 -6.00 -9.96
N GLU A 43 -10.74 -5.39 -8.93
CA GLU A 43 -9.36 -5.61 -8.52
C GLU A 43 -9.29 -5.83 -7.00
N PHE A 44 -8.64 -6.91 -6.60
CA PHE A 44 -8.27 -7.18 -5.21
C PHE A 44 -6.76 -7.09 -5.07
N LEU A 45 -6.31 -6.19 -4.20
CA LEU A 45 -4.90 -5.98 -3.91
C LEU A 45 -4.58 -6.51 -2.53
N PHE A 46 -3.57 -7.37 -2.45
CA PHE A 46 -3.11 -7.99 -1.22
C PHE A 46 -1.66 -7.61 -0.97
N TRP A 47 -1.39 -7.21 0.27
CA TRP A 47 -0.04 -6.99 0.78
C TRP A 47 -0.05 -7.17 2.30
N ASP A 48 1.14 -7.32 2.88
CA ASP A 48 1.30 -7.40 4.33
C ASP A 48 1.47 -5.99 4.91
N ASN A 49 0.42 -5.51 5.59
CA ASN A 49 0.42 -4.22 6.27
C ASN A 49 1.43 -4.15 7.42
N GLN A 50 1.64 -5.23 8.15
CA GLN A 50 2.57 -5.24 9.27
C GLN A 50 4.00 -5.08 8.76
N THR A 51 4.38 -5.85 7.74
CA THR A 51 5.70 -5.71 7.10
C THR A 51 5.87 -4.30 6.53
N PHE A 52 4.84 -3.73 5.89
CA PHE A 52 4.91 -2.37 5.38
C PHE A 52 5.16 -1.35 6.50
N TYR A 53 4.38 -1.38 7.57
CA TYR A 53 4.47 -0.44 8.69
C TYR A 53 5.80 -0.52 9.44
N GLN A 54 6.38 -1.71 9.58
CA GLN A 54 7.74 -1.88 10.13
C GLN A 54 8.79 -1.15 9.28
N GLN A 55 8.72 -1.31 7.95
CA GLN A 55 9.69 -0.69 7.04
C GLN A 55 9.58 0.84 7.05
N ILE A 56 8.37 1.39 7.17
CA ILE A 56 8.18 2.85 7.26
C ILE A 56 8.34 3.41 8.69
N GLY A 57 8.55 2.55 9.70
CA GLY A 57 8.93 2.95 11.06
C GLY A 57 7.76 3.29 11.99
N LEU A 58 6.60 2.65 11.81
CA LEU A 58 5.41 2.89 12.64
C LEU A 58 5.19 1.83 13.72
N VAL A 59 5.76 0.64 13.57
CA VAL A 59 5.71 -0.49 14.51
C VAL A 59 7.05 -1.21 14.55
#